data_AF-A0A372QBY7-F1
#
_entry.id   AF-A0A372QBY7-F1
#
_cell.length_a   1.000
_cell.length_b   1.000
_cell.length_c   1.000
_cell.angle_alpha   90.00
_cell.angle_beta   90.00
_cell.angle_gamma   90.00
#
_symmetry.space_group_name_H-M   'P 1'
#
loop_
_entity.id
_entity.type
_entity.pdbx_description
1 polymer ?
#
loop_
_entity_poly.entity_id
_entity_poly.type
_entity_poly.pdbx_seq_one_letter_code
_entity_poly.pdbx_strand_id
1 'polypeptide(L)'
;MKNINFQTSARHAIEDSSEIEANEPLLDGAKYQRSYLHTKKIEKRTLYSRCEEFCFKEFSNNTSPPDQSQFEIRRQVNILKELKDSDHIIRFFGVAHEDSKFYLVTEWMEFGNLHEYYTNYSELIDWNTKIKFALDICRGVAYLHECKILHHDIQSTNILVNRDYKVKIANFGLSKKFSDITRNITHNLENIRYMAPEKLLLDNDDDRNNHNVKKKKVPYDSKCEIYR
;
A
#
# COMPACT_ATOMS: atom_id res chain seq x y z
N MET A 1 -39.39 3.64 -10.01
CA MET A 1 -39.27 4.15 -8.63
C MET A 1 -38.92 3.00 -7.71
N LYS A 2 -37.68 2.97 -7.18
CA LYS A 2 -37.15 2.20 -6.03
C LYS A 2 -35.66 1.97 -6.26
N ASN A 3 -34.88 3.05 -6.16
CA ASN A 3 -33.41 3.00 -6.16
C ASN A 3 -32.85 3.86 -5.01
N ILE A 4 -33.57 3.84 -3.88
CA ILE A 4 -33.22 4.58 -2.66
C ILE A 4 -32.64 3.59 -1.62
N ASN A 5 -33.06 2.32 -1.60
CA ASN A 5 -32.64 1.37 -0.57
C ASN A 5 -31.22 0.79 -0.75
N PHE A 6 -30.61 0.87 -1.94
CA PHE A 6 -29.25 0.34 -2.17
C PHE A 6 -28.16 1.28 -1.62
N GLN A 7 -28.34 2.59 -1.79
CA GLN A 7 -27.48 3.58 -1.14
C GLN A 7 -27.68 3.58 0.38
N THR A 8 -28.90 3.35 0.87
CA THR A 8 -29.15 3.24 2.32
C THR A 8 -28.53 1.99 2.92
N SER A 9 -28.45 0.86 2.21
CA SER A 9 -27.84 -0.36 2.77
C SER A 9 -26.31 -0.32 2.77
N ALA A 10 -25.69 0.32 1.77
CA ALA A 10 -24.27 0.65 1.81
C ALA A 10 -23.97 1.69 2.89
N ARG A 11 -24.83 2.71 3.04
CA ARG A 11 -24.73 3.69 4.13
C ARG A 11 -24.96 3.07 5.51
N HIS A 12 -25.88 2.12 5.68
CA HIS A 12 -26.14 1.47 6.97
C HIS A 12 -25.04 0.47 7.38
N ALA A 13 -24.48 -0.29 6.44
CA ALA A 13 -23.30 -1.10 6.72
C ALA A 13 -22.06 -0.24 7.07
N ILE A 14 -22.04 1.01 6.59
CA ILE A 14 -21.02 2.02 6.90
C ILE A 14 -21.37 2.82 8.19
N GLU A 15 -22.65 2.99 8.52
CA GLU A 15 -23.12 3.70 9.73
C GLU A 15 -22.98 2.83 10.99
N ASP A 16 -23.09 1.50 10.88
CA ASP A 16 -22.69 0.56 11.94
C ASP A 16 -21.14 0.43 12.06
N SER A 17 -20.40 0.92 11.06
CA SER A 17 -18.95 1.13 11.11
C SER A 17 -18.63 2.62 11.15
N SER A 18 -19.24 3.33 12.10
CA SER A 18 -19.09 4.78 12.28
C SER A 18 -17.62 5.17 12.34
N GLU A 19 -17.03 5.57 11.21
CA GLU A 19 -15.83 6.42 11.06
C GLU A 19 -15.13 6.36 9.68
N ILE A 20 -15.73 5.76 8.66
CA ILE A 20 -15.33 5.99 7.25
C ILE A 20 -16.06 7.26 6.77
N GLU A 21 -15.37 8.40 6.77
CA GLU A 21 -15.95 9.74 6.55
C GLU A 21 -16.84 9.84 5.30
N ALA A 22 -17.89 10.66 5.39
CA ALA A 22 -18.87 10.98 4.34
C ALA A 22 -18.30 11.56 3.01
N ASN A 23 -16.98 11.61 2.84
CA ASN A 23 -16.25 12.17 1.71
C ASN A 23 -15.31 11.16 1.03
N GLU A 24 -15.50 9.86 1.22
CA GLU A 24 -14.82 8.85 0.42
C GLU A 24 -15.52 8.66 -0.93
N PRO A 25 -14.79 8.63 -2.06
CA PRO A 25 -15.39 8.19 -3.31
C PRO A 25 -15.66 6.69 -3.20
N LEU A 26 -16.84 6.35 -2.67
CA LEU A 26 -17.35 5.00 -2.66
C LEU A 26 -17.67 4.62 -4.11
N LEU A 27 -16.87 3.71 -4.65
CA LEU A 27 -17.05 3.25 -6.02
C LEU A 27 -18.12 2.16 -6.05
N ASP A 28 -19.05 2.31 -6.99
CA ASP A 28 -20.07 1.32 -7.27
C ASP A 28 -19.47 0.16 -8.05
N GLY A 29 -19.16 -0.94 -7.34
CA GLY A 29 -18.54 -2.14 -7.90
C GLY A 29 -19.31 -2.74 -9.09
N ALA A 30 -20.63 -2.54 -9.15
CA ALA A 30 -21.47 -3.05 -10.23
C ALA A 30 -21.17 -2.40 -11.60
N LYS A 31 -20.46 -1.27 -11.61
CA LYS A 31 -20.01 -0.61 -12.85
C LYS A 31 -18.77 -1.27 -13.48
N TYR A 32 -18.17 -2.24 -12.80
CA TYR A 32 -16.91 -2.84 -13.19
C TYR A 32 -17.08 -4.32 -13.49
N GLN A 33 -16.65 -4.72 -14.69
CA GLN A 33 -16.58 -6.13 -15.07
C GLN A 33 -15.29 -6.74 -14.55
N ARG A 34 -15.37 -7.86 -13.83
CA ARG A 34 -14.19 -8.65 -13.46
C ARG A 34 -13.57 -9.25 -14.73
N SER A 35 -12.28 -8.96 -14.96
CA SER A 35 -11.58 -9.37 -16.19
C SER A 35 -10.39 -10.29 -15.95
N TYR A 36 -9.72 -10.19 -14.80
CA TYR A 36 -8.59 -11.07 -14.45
C TYR A 36 -8.42 -11.20 -12.93
N LEU A 37 -7.92 -12.36 -12.46
CA LEU A 37 -7.61 -12.61 -11.05
C LEU A 37 -6.10 -12.79 -10.91
N HIS A 38 -5.41 -11.85 -10.26
CA HIS A 38 -3.96 -11.92 -10.03
C HIS A 38 -3.63 -12.82 -8.84
N THR A 39 -4.36 -12.61 -7.74
CA THR A 39 -4.31 -13.47 -6.55
C THR A 39 -5.70 -13.60 -5.97
N LYS A 40 -5.89 -14.44 -4.94
CA LYS A 40 -7.17 -14.54 -4.21
C LYS A 40 -7.70 -13.20 -3.68
N LYS A 41 -6.84 -12.18 -3.53
CA LYS A 41 -7.17 -10.87 -2.96
C LYS A 41 -7.01 -9.71 -3.95
N ILE A 42 -6.52 -9.95 -5.17
CA ILE A 42 -6.25 -8.90 -6.15
C ILE A 42 -6.95 -9.26 -7.45
N GLU A 43 -7.90 -8.41 -7.83
CA GLU A 43 -8.72 -8.56 -9.02
C GLU A 43 -8.47 -7.39 -9.97
N LYS A 44 -8.32 -7.69 -11.25
CA LYS A 44 -8.42 -6.70 -12.30
C LYS A 44 -9.89 -6.56 -12.70
N ARG A 45 -10.37 -5.33 -12.74
CA ARG A 45 -11.72 -5.03 -13.24
C ARG A 45 -11.68 -3.91 -14.25
N THR A 46 -12.59 -3.96 -15.22
CA THR A 46 -12.70 -2.99 -16.30
C THR A 46 -14.01 -2.24 -16.20
N LEU A 47 -13.97 -0.90 -16.24
CA LEU A 47 -15.15 -0.05 -16.16
C LEU A 47 -15.95 -0.13 -17.47
N TYR A 48 -17.25 -0.47 -17.39
CA TYR A 48 -18.11 -0.68 -18.56
C TYR A 48 -18.18 0.52 -19.50
N SER A 49 -18.12 1.75 -18.96
CA SER A 49 -18.36 2.97 -19.74
C SER A 49 -17.16 3.44 -20.57
N ARG A 50 -15.94 3.06 -20.19
CA ARG A 50 -14.70 3.63 -20.78
C ARG A 50 -13.60 2.62 -21.07
N CYS A 51 -13.82 1.33 -20.82
CA CYS A 51 -12.81 0.27 -20.95
C CYS A 51 -11.51 0.57 -20.17
N GLU A 52 -11.61 1.34 -19.08
CA GLU A 52 -10.48 1.66 -18.21
C GLU A 52 -10.29 0.54 -17.18
N GLU A 53 -9.05 0.22 -16.85
CA GLU A 53 -8.68 -0.95 -16.05
C GLU A 53 -8.24 -0.54 -14.63
N PHE A 54 -8.72 -1.29 -13.65
CA PHE A 54 -8.57 -0.99 -12.23
C PHE A 54 -8.13 -2.24 -11.47
N CYS A 55 -7.37 -2.01 -10.41
CA CYS A 55 -7.01 -3.02 -9.44
C CYS A 55 -7.96 -2.91 -8.24
N PHE A 56 -8.61 -4.02 -7.89
CA PHE A 56 -9.43 -4.18 -6.69
C PHE A 56 -8.68 -5.09 -5.73
N LYS A 57 -8.09 -4.50 -4.68
CA LYS A 57 -7.37 -5.22 -3.64
C LYS A 57 -8.23 -5.38 -2.39
N GLU A 58 -8.62 -6.61 -2.08
CA GLU A 58 -9.40 -6.96 -0.90
C GLU A 58 -8.58 -6.69 0.38
N PHE A 59 -9.19 -6.02 1.36
CA PHE A 59 -8.60 -5.89 2.70
C PHE A 59 -8.69 -7.24 3.43
N SER A 60 -7.57 -7.69 4.01
CA SER A 60 -7.52 -8.97 4.72
C SER A 60 -8.22 -8.87 6.07
N ASN A 61 -9.47 -9.35 6.17
CA ASN A 61 -10.30 -9.17 7.37
C ASN A 61 -10.19 -10.28 8.45
N ASN A 62 -9.23 -11.22 8.35
CA ASN A 62 -9.37 -12.48 9.08
C ASN A 62 -8.53 -12.63 10.36
N THR A 63 -7.76 -11.63 10.80
CA THR A 63 -6.84 -11.81 11.95
C THR A 63 -6.84 -10.68 12.98
N SER A 64 -7.58 -9.59 12.76
CA SER A 64 -7.60 -8.43 13.66
C SER A 64 -9.03 -8.14 14.13
N PRO A 65 -9.21 -7.61 15.35
CA PRO A 65 -10.52 -7.10 15.77
C PRO A 65 -11.08 -6.10 14.73
N PRO A 66 -12.40 -6.10 14.46
CA PRO A 66 -13.02 -5.23 13.45
C PRO A 66 -12.65 -3.75 13.58
N ASP A 67 -12.60 -3.23 14.81
CA ASP A 67 -12.25 -1.82 15.06
C ASP A 67 -10.80 -1.50 14.65
N GLN A 68 -9.90 -2.46 14.84
CA GLN A 68 -8.49 -2.32 14.49
C GLN A 68 -8.28 -2.43 12.97
N SER A 69 -9.02 -3.30 12.28
CA SER A 69 -8.93 -3.37 10.81
C SER A 69 -9.48 -2.10 10.16
N GLN A 70 -10.60 -1.56 10.63
CA GLN A 70 -11.15 -0.29 10.15
C GLN A 70 -10.18 0.88 10.35
N PHE A 71 -9.52 0.97 11.51
CA PHE A 71 -8.53 2.01 11.77
C PHE A 71 -7.34 1.95 10.79
N GLU A 72 -6.83 0.75 10.52
CA GLU A 72 -5.70 0.55 9.61
C GLU A 72 -6.10 0.87 8.15
N ILE A 73 -7.31 0.50 7.72
CA ILE A 73 -7.89 0.86 6.42
C ILE A 73 -7.98 2.39 6.30
N ARG A 74 -8.58 3.05 7.28
CA ARG A 74 -8.77 4.51 7.27
C ARG A 74 -7.45 5.25 7.20
N ARG A 75 -6.44 4.80 7.96
CA ARG A 75 -5.09 5.38 7.90
C ARG A 75 -4.51 5.29 6.49
N GLN A 76 -4.59 4.10 5.89
CA GLN A 76 -4.06 3.88 4.54
C GLN A 76 -4.76 4.76 3.49
N VAL A 77 -6.09 4.86 3.56
CA VAL A 77 -6.89 5.72 2.66
C VAL A 77 -6.50 7.20 2.81
N ASN A 78 -6.34 7.68 4.04
CA ASN A 78 -5.95 9.07 4.30
C ASN A 78 -4.56 9.40 3.75
N ILE A 79 -3.59 8.49 3.92
CA ILE A 79 -2.26 8.64 3.33
C ILE A 79 -2.35 8.69 1.79
N LEU A 80 -3.08 7.76 1.16
CA LEU A 80 -3.22 7.74 -0.29
C LEU A 80 -3.91 8.99 -0.85
N LYS A 81 -4.88 9.56 -0.12
CA LYS A 81 -5.52 10.83 -0.47
C LYS A 81 -4.55 12.00 -0.46
N GLU A 82 -3.65 12.05 0.53
CA GLU A 82 -2.61 13.09 0.65
C GLU A 82 -1.55 12.96 -0.45
N LEU A 83 -1.31 11.74 -0.94
CA LEU A 83 -0.29 11.45 -1.94
C LEU A 83 -0.78 11.51 -3.40
N LYS A 84 -2.04 11.86 -3.65
CA LYS A 84 -2.71 11.76 -4.96
C LYS A 84 -2.06 12.58 -6.09
N ASP A 85 -1.27 13.59 -5.75
CA ASP A 85 -0.73 14.56 -6.71
C ASP A 85 0.61 14.10 -7.34
N SER A 86 1.12 12.92 -6.97
CA SER A 86 2.37 12.37 -7.52
C SER A 86 2.15 11.25 -8.52
N ASP A 87 2.81 11.37 -9.67
CA ASP A 87 2.87 10.34 -10.71
C ASP A 87 3.73 9.13 -10.34
N HIS A 88 4.50 9.20 -9.24
CA HIS A 88 5.37 8.12 -8.77
C HIS A 88 4.76 7.33 -7.59
N ILE A 89 3.56 7.71 -7.15
CA ILE A 89 2.75 6.99 -6.17
C ILE A 89 1.57 6.35 -6.89
N ILE A 90 1.19 5.14 -6.47
CA ILE A 90 0.04 4.44 -7.06
C ILE A 90 -1.22 5.31 -7.00
N ARG A 91 -1.87 5.49 -8.15
CA ARG A 91 -3.08 6.30 -8.25
C ARG A 91 -4.22 5.57 -7.54
N PHE A 92 -4.73 6.23 -6.50
CA PHE A 92 -5.87 5.78 -5.72
C PHE A 92 -7.17 6.40 -6.24
N PHE A 93 -8.19 5.57 -6.46
CA PHE A 93 -9.50 6.02 -6.94
C PHE A 93 -10.58 6.01 -5.86
N GLY A 94 -10.46 5.16 -4.85
CA GLY A 94 -11.46 5.05 -3.79
C GLY A 94 -11.54 3.67 -3.17
N VAL A 95 -12.56 3.48 -2.35
CA VAL A 95 -12.91 2.20 -1.74
C VAL A 95 -14.18 1.68 -2.40
N ALA A 96 -14.28 0.37 -2.59
CA ALA A 96 -15.53 -0.29 -3.00
C ALA A 96 -15.96 -1.28 -1.92
N HIS A 97 -17.27 -1.42 -1.73
CA HIS A 97 -17.87 -2.39 -0.82
C HIS A 97 -18.88 -3.25 -1.57
N GLU A 98 -18.65 -4.56 -1.60
CA GLU A 98 -19.43 -5.57 -2.32
C GLU A 98 -19.36 -6.89 -1.56
N ASP A 99 -20.48 -7.63 -1.44
CA ASP A 99 -20.52 -8.96 -0.84
C ASP A 99 -19.85 -9.07 0.55
N SER A 100 -20.03 -8.03 1.39
CA SER A 100 -19.38 -7.90 2.72
C SER A 100 -17.85 -7.79 2.69
N LYS A 101 -17.28 -7.43 1.54
CA LYS A 101 -15.84 -7.22 1.33
C LYS A 101 -15.55 -5.77 0.99
N PHE A 102 -14.46 -5.27 1.56
CA PHE A 102 -13.91 -3.96 1.22
C PHE A 102 -12.73 -4.11 0.28
N TYR A 103 -12.69 -3.26 -0.74
CA TYR A 103 -11.63 -3.22 -1.74
C TYR A 103 -10.99 -1.84 -1.78
N LEU A 104 -9.67 -1.80 -1.77
CA LEU A 104 -8.90 -0.63 -2.18
C LEU A 104 -8.81 -0.62 -3.70
N VAL A 105 -9.28 0.46 -4.33
CA VAL A 105 -9.31 0.59 -5.80
C VAL A 105 -8.20 1.53 -6.27
N THR A 106 -7.29 0.98 -7.09
CA THR A 106 -6.17 1.72 -7.68
C THR A 106 -6.11 1.51 -9.19
N GLU A 107 -5.20 2.22 -9.86
CA GLU A 107 -4.86 1.87 -11.25
C GLU A 107 -4.34 0.43 -11.34
N TRP A 108 -4.61 -0.22 -12.47
CA TRP A 108 -4.04 -1.51 -12.80
C TRP A 108 -2.60 -1.33 -13.29
N MET A 109 -1.69 -2.23 -12.87
CA MET A 109 -0.27 -2.19 -13.22
C MET A 109 0.06 -3.48 -13.97
N GLU A 110 0.19 -3.38 -15.30
CA GLU A 110 0.13 -4.50 -16.24
C GLU A 110 1.19 -5.57 -16.04
N PHE A 111 2.37 -5.16 -15.56
CA PHE A 111 3.51 -6.04 -15.39
C PHE A 111 3.69 -6.51 -13.94
N GLY A 112 2.71 -6.22 -13.08
CA GLY A 112 2.74 -6.62 -11.67
C GLY A 112 3.77 -5.82 -10.87
N ASN A 113 4.35 -6.47 -9.85
CA ASN A 113 5.42 -5.85 -9.05
C ASN A 113 6.82 -6.12 -9.63
N LEU A 114 7.84 -5.37 -9.20
CA LEU A 114 9.20 -5.54 -9.71
C LEU A 114 9.74 -6.96 -9.49
N HIS A 115 9.41 -7.62 -8.38
CA HIS A 115 9.87 -9.00 -8.17
C HIS A 115 9.31 -9.96 -9.25
N GLU A 116 8.01 -9.87 -9.54
CA GLU A 116 7.37 -10.60 -10.64
C GLU A 116 7.96 -10.19 -11.99
N TYR A 117 8.21 -8.89 -12.19
CA TYR A 117 8.76 -8.37 -13.43
C TYR A 117 10.16 -8.94 -13.74
N TYR A 118 11.07 -8.89 -12.77
CA TYR A 118 12.41 -9.45 -12.90
C TYR A 118 12.42 -10.98 -13.05
N THR A 119 11.40 -11.66 -12.53
CA THR A 119 11.27 -13.12 -12.63
C THR A 119 10.73 -13.54 -14.00
N ASN A 120 9.68 -12.87 -14.49
CA ASN A 120 8.93 -13.30 -15.67
C ASN A 120 9.39 -12.65 -16.98
N TYR A 121 10.07 -11.50 -16.91
CA TYR A 121 10.45 -10.69 -18.07
C TYR A 121 11.94 -10.35 -18.09
N SER A 122 12.78 -11.20 -17.48
CA SER A 122 14.22 -10.96 -17.33
C SER A 122 14.94 -10.61 -18.63
N GLU A 123 14.51 -11.17 -19.77
CA GLU A 123 15.05 -10.89 -21.11
C GLU A 123 14.75 -9.47 -21.62
N LEU A 124 13.72 -8.80 -21.09
CA LEU A 124 13.31 -7.45 -21.50
C LEU A 124 14.01 -6.33 -20.71
N ILE A 125 14.84 -6.67 -19.72
CA ILE A 125 15.37 -5.69 -18.76
C ILE A 125 16.76 -5.19 -19.18
N ASP A 126 16.76 -4.19 -20.05
CA ASP A 126 17.98 -3.47 -20.43
C ASP A 126 18.44 -2.48 -19.34
N TRP A 127 19.66 -1.96 -19.48
CA TRP A 127 20.23 -1.07 -18.46
C TRP A 127 19.45 0.25 -18.33
N ASN A 128 18.92 0.75 -19.46
CA ASN A 128 18.14 1.98 -19.48
C ASN A 128 16.85 1.84 -18.68
N THR A 129 16.17 0.69 -18.77
CA THR A 129 14.95 0.39 -18.03
C THR A 129 15.22 0.39 -16.53
N LYS A 130 16.31 -0.23 -16.05
CA LYS A 130 16.63 -0.22 -14.63
C LYS A 130 16.96 1.19 -14.12
N ILE A 131 17.67 2.01 -14.91
CA ILE A 131 17.96 3.41 -14.55
C ILE A 131 16.66 4.22 -14.45
N LYS A 132 15.72 4.04 -15.39
CA LYS A 132 14.40 4.68 -15.34
C LYS A 132 13.63 4.25 -14.09
N PHE A 133 13.61 2.95 -13.79
CA PHE A 133 12.95 2.44 -12.59
C PHE A 133 13.56 3.02 -11.31
N ALA A 134 14.89 3.03 -11.20
CA ALA A 134 15.57 3.62 -10.05
C ALA A 134 15.22 5.10 -9.89
N LEU A 135 15.22 5.87 -10.99
CA LEU A 135 14.88 7.29 -10.98
C LEU A 135 13.43 7.53 -10.51
N ASP A 136 12.48 6.76 -11.03
CA ASP A 136 11.06 6.85 -10.64
C ASP A 136 10.87 6.49 -9.16
N ILE A 137 11.54 5.45 -8.66
CA ILE A 137 11.53 5.08 -7.24
C ILE A 137 12.08 6.22 -6.38
N CYS A 138 13.25 6.78 -6.75
CA CYS A 138 13.85 7.91 -6.03
C CYS A 138 12.93 9.14 -5.99
N ARG A 139 12.25 9.46 -7.10
CA ARG A 139 11.27 10.56 -7.15
C ARG A 139 10.07 10.28 -6.26
N GLY A 140 9.57 9.05 -6.25
CA GLY A 140 8.50 8.62 -5.35
C GLY A 140 8.89 8.77 -3.87
N VAL A 141 10.07 8.28 -3.48
CA VAL A 141 10.58 8.40 -2.10
C VAL A 141 10.79 9.86 -1.70
N ALA A 142 11.39 10.67 -2.58
CA ALA A 142 11.57 12.11 -2.33
C ALA A 142 10.23 12.82 -2.10
N TYR A 143 9.20 12.52 -2.90
CA TYR A 143 7.86 13.06 -2.72
C TYR A 143 7.24 12.65 -1.38
N LEU A 144 7.39 11.38 -0.96
CA LEU A 144 6.91 10.94 0.36
C LEU A 144 7.53 11.75 1.49
N HIS A 145 8.84 12.00 1.42
CA HIS A 145 9.55 12.78 2.42
C HIS A 145 9.13 14.24 2.44
N GLU A 146 8.85 14.84 1.28
CA GLU A 146 8.29 16.20 1.18
C GLU A 146 6.91 16.28 1.87
N CYS A 147 6.06 15.26 1.67
CA CYS A 147 4.79 15.11 2.37
C CYS A 147 4.92 14.69 3.85
N LYS A 148 6.15 14.54 4.38
CA LYS A 148 6.43 14.07 5.74
C LYS A 148 5.77 12.71 6.05
N ILE A 149 5.79 11.82 5.07
CA ILE A 149 5.29 10.45 5.16
C ILE A 149 6.47 9.49 4.98
N LEU A 150 6.55 8.49 5.85
CA LEU A 150 7.45 7.35 5.71
C LEU A 150 6.62 6.15 5.26
N HIS A 151 7.06 5.48 4.20
CA HIS A 151 6.42 4.28 3.67
C HIS A 151 6.60 3.07 4.59
N HIS A 152 7.78 2.89 5.16
CA HIS A 152 8.21 1.74 5.97
C HIS A 152 8.38 0.39 5.24
N ASP A 153 8.05 0.32 3.95
CA ASP A 153 7.95 -0.96 3.22
C ASP A 153 8.26 -0.84 1.71
N ILE A 154 9.14 0.09 1.35
CA ILE A 154 9.77 0.14 0.02
C ILE A 154 10.54 -1.17 -0.26
N GLN A 155 10.02 -2.05 -1.10
CA GLN A 155 10.70 -3.27 -1.54
C GLN A 155 10.15 -3.70 -2.90
N SER A 156 10.83 -4.60 -3.60
CA SER A 156 10.47 -4.95 -4.99
C SER A 156 9.03 -5.46 -5.16
N THR A 157 8.42 -6.04 -4.14
CA THR A 157 7.01 -6.49 -4.14
C THR A 157 6.00 -5.35 -4.01
N ASN A 158 6.44 -4.17 -3.59
CA ASN A 158 5.63 -2.96 -3.41
C ASN A 158 5.94 -1.86 -4.43
N ILE A 159 6.82 -2.13 -5.39
CA ILE A 159 7.04 -1.28 -6.56
C ILE A 159 6.33 -1.93 -7.75
N LEU A 160 5.32 -1.25 -8.30
CA LEU A 160 4.50 -1.78 -9.39
C LEU A 160 4.93 -1.19 -10.73
N VAL A 161 4.78 -1.96 -11.81
CA VAL A 161 5.22 -1.60 -13.17
C VAL A 161 4.01 -1.56 -14.12
N ASN A 162 3.81 -0.45 -14.82
CA ASN A 162 2.74 -0.31 -15.81
C ASN A 162 3.20 -0.56 -17.24
N ARG A 163 2.25 -0.60 -18.19
CA ARG A 163 2.50 -0.82 -19.63
C ARG A 163 3.47 0.16 -20.28
N ASP A 164 3.63 1.36 -19.71
CA ASP A 164 4.52 2.41 -20.20
C ASP A 164 5.93 2.30 -19.61
N TYR A 165 6.23 1.22 -18.89
CA TYR A 165 7.48 1.00 -18.15
C TYR A 165 7.77 2.13 -17.14
N LYS A 166 6.71 2.67 -16.53
CA LYS A 166 6.81 3.53 -15.35
C LYS A 166 6.59 2.70 -14.10
N VAL A 167 7.36 3.01 -13.06
CA VAL A 167 7.17 2.38 -11.75
C VAL A 167 6.54 3.32 -10.75
N LYS A 168 5.70 2.74 -9.89
CA LYS A 168 5.01 3.48 -8.83
C LYS A 168 5.12 2.74 -7.51
N ILE A 169 5.31 3.50 -6.44
CA ILE A 169 5.31 2.97 -5.08
C ILE A 169 3.87 2.68 -4.67
N ALA A 170 3.64 1.48 -4.14
CA ALA A 170 2.33 1.00 -3.70
C ALA A 170 2.41 0.37 -2.30
N ASN A 171 1.25 -0.02 -1.77
CA ASN A 171 1.10 -0.71 -0.47
C ASN A 171 1.47 0.15 0.76
N PHE A 172 0.67 1.20 0.98
CA PHE A 172 0.82 2.13 2.11
C PHE A 172 0.26 1.61 3.45
N GLY A 173 0.07 0.30 3.59
CA GLY A 173 -0.52 -0.29 4.80
C GLY A 173 0.33 -0.06 6.06
N LEU A 174 1.66 0.02 5.92
CA LEU A 174 2.59 0.25 7.04
C LEU A 174 3.01 1.71 7.21
N SER A 175 2.57 2.59 6.30
CA SER A 175 3.03 3.97 6.22
C SER A 175 2.52 4.83 7.37
N LYS A 176 3.30 5.86 7.70
CA LYS A 176 3.13 6.74 8.87
C LYS A 176 3.55 8.16 8.54
N LYS A 177 2.93 9.14 9.21
CA LYS A 177 3.46 10.52 9.20
C LYS A 177 4.68 10.59 10.10
N PHE A 178 5.58 11.54 9.85
CA PHE A 178 6.79 11.75 10.67
C PHE A 178 6.45 12.06 12.15
N SER A 179 5.28 12.64 12.40
CA SER A 179 4.77 12.92 13.75
C SER A 179 4.23 11.69 14.49
N ASP A 180 3.93 10.61 13.76
CA ASP A 180 3.36 9.41 14.36
C ASP A 180 4.45 8.59 15.04
N ILE A 181 4.10 7.91 16.14
CA ILE A 181 5.01 6.96 16.77
C ILE A 181 5.30 5.82 15.79
N THR A 182 6.54 5.72 15.35
CA THR A 182 7.00 4.57 14.55
C THR A 182 6.87 3.29 15.38
N ARG A 183 6.03 2.35 14.93
CA ARG A 183 6.00 1.00 15.51
C ARG A 183 7.24 0.23 15.05
N ASN A 184 7.72 -0.68 15.89
CA ASN A 184 8.71 -1.66 15.45
C ASN A 184 8.07 -2.56 14.39
N ILE A 185 8.71 -2.66 13.23
CA ILE A 185 8.34 -3.63 12.20
C ILE A 185 8.96 -4.95 12.61
N THR A 186 8.14 -5.99 12.79
CA THR A 186 8.63 -7.34 13.11
C THR A 186 9.52 -7.81 11.97
N HIS A 187 10.76 -8.18 12.28
CA HIS A 187 11.70 -8.69 11.29
C HIS A 187 11.25 -10.07 10.81
N ASN A 188 11.30 -10.29 9.50
CA ASN A 188 11.20 -11.59 8.87
C ASN A 188 12.28 -11.70 7.78
N LEU A 189 12.52 -12.90 7.26
CA LEU A 189 13.58 -13.12 6.28
C LEU A 189 13.41 -12.28 4.99
N GLU A 190 12.16 -11.91 4.67
CA GLU A 190 11.83 -11.14 3.47
C GLU A 190 12.13 -9.65 3.61
N ASN A 191 11.81 -9.05 4.77
CA ASN A 191 12.02 -7.64 5.02
C ASN A 191 13.45 -7.30 5.45
N ILE A 192 14.18 -8.21 6.12
CA ILE A 192 15.55 -8.00 6.61
C ILE A 192 16.50 -7.55 5.48
N ARG A 193 16.35 -8.10 4.27
CA ARG A 193 17.19 -7.74 3.10
C ARG A 193 17.07 -6.28 2.70
N TYR A 194 15.98 -5.63 3.06
CA TYR A 194 15.70 -4.23 2.76
C TYR A 194 15.86 -3.34 4.00
N MET A 195 16.33 -3.84 5.13
CA MET A 195 16.45 -3.03 6.34
C MET A 195 17.77 -2.28 6.38
N ALA A 196 17.68 -1.02 6.79
CA ALA A 196 18.85 -0.22 7.11
C ALA A 196 19.62 -0.86 8.28
N PRO A 197 20.97 -0.82 8.26
CA PRO A 197 21.80 -1.58 9.17
C PRO A 197 21.57 -1.17 10.63
N GLU A 198 21.30 0.12 10.90
CA GLU A 198 20.93 0.61 12.23
C GLU A 198 19.64 -0.01 12.79
N LYS A 199 18.78 -0.57 11.92
CA LYS A 199 17.58 -1.30 12.31
C LYS A 199 17.81 -2.79 12.55
N LEU A 200 18.96 -3.34 12.11
CA LEU A 200 19.39 -4.72 12.38
C LEU A 200 20.12 -4.84 13.73
N LEU A 201 20.52 -3.72 14.33
CA LEU A 201 21.34 -3.68 15.55
C LEU A 201 20.55 -3.87 16.85
N LEU A 202 19.76 -4.95 17.01
CA LEU A 202 19.24 -5.44 18.31
C LEU A 202 18.93 -6.95 18.11
N ASP A 203 19.56 -7.97 18.72
CA ASP A 203 20.01 -8.17 20.09
C ASP A 203 21.33 -9.01 20.14
N ASN A 204 22.43 -8.46 20.70
CA ASN A 204 23.42 -9.32 21.33
C ASN A 204 22.84 -9.74 22.70
N ASP A 205 22.48 -11.01 22.80
CA ASP A 205 21.89 -11.71 23.95
C ASP A 205 22.95 -12.21 24.96
N ASP A 206 23.86 -11.35 25.44
CA ASP A 206 24.87 -11.77 26.43
C ASP A 206 24.90 -10.96 27.73
N ASP A 207 23.84 -10.22 28.08
CA ASP A 207 23.74 -9.57 29.39
C ASP A 207 22.45 -9.97 30.13
N ARG A 208 22.42 -11.23 30.60
CA ARG A 208 21.42 -11.72 31.56
C ARG A 208 21.49 -11.10 32.96
N ASN A 209 22.32 -10.07 33.19
CA ASN A 209 22.61 -9.59 34.55
C ASN A 209 22.50 -8.08 34.80
N ASN A 210 21.81 -7.30 33.96
CA ASN A 210 21.59 -5.88 34.30
C ASN A 210 20.19 -5.36 33.93
N HIS A 211 19.27 -5.43 34.89
CA HIS A 211 17.86 -5.02 34.77
C HIS A 211 17.61 -3.50 34.68
N ASN A 212 18.59 -2.66 34.30
CA ASN A 212 18.39 -1.21 34.31
C ASN A 212 18.93 -0.42 33.10
N VAL A 213 19.28 -1.07 31.98
CA VAL A 213 19.62 -0.34 30.75
C VAL A 213 18.50 -0.55 29.71
N LYS A 214 17.54 0.38 29.65
CA LYS A 214 16.65 0.49 28.48
C LYS A 214 17.52 0.78 27.25
N LYS A 215 17.86 -0.24 26.45
CA LYS A 215 18.58 -0.06 25.18
C LYS A 215 17.85 1.02 24.36
N LYS A 216 18.58 2.07 23.98
CA LYS A 216 18.06 3.23 23.25
C LYS A 216 17.63 2.78 21.86
N LYS A 217 16.34 2.56 21.65
CA LYS A 217 15.78 2.16 20.35
C LYS A 217 16.00 3.28 19.32
N VAL A 218 16.55 2.93 18.15
CA VAL A 218 16.74 3.87 17.04
C VAL A 218 15.40 4.05 16.30
N PRO A 219 14.83 5.27 16.25
CA PRO A 219 13.61 5.53 15.49
C PRO A 219 13.82 5.25 13.99
N TYR A 220 12.76 4.87 13.28
CA TYR A 220 12.82 4.79 11.82
C TYR A 220 12.67 6.20 11.25
N ASP A 221 13.56 6.61 10.37
CA ASP A 221 13.54 7.93 9.75
C ASP A 221 13.76 7.82 8.23
N SER A 222 13.86 8.96 7.55
CA SER A 222 14.05 9.02 6.10
C SER A 222 15.33 8.33 5.62
N LYS A 223 16.37 8.22 6.46
CA LYS A 223 17.63 7.53 6.08
C LYS A 223 17.39 6.03 5.94
N CYS A 224 16.48 5.48 6.74
CA CYS A 224 16.12 4.08 6.65
C CYS A 224 15.44 3.71 5.31
N GLU A 225 14.86 4.68 4.59
CA GLU A 225 14.23 4.46 3.28
C GLU A 225 15.21 4.56 2.11
N ILE A 226 16.31 5.30 2.31
CA ILE A 226 17.35 5.53 1.28
C ILE A 226 18.33 4.35 1.18
N TYR A 227 18.46 3.53 2.22
CA TYR A 227 19.42 2.43 2.26
C TYR A 227 19.12 1.27 1.26
N ARG A 228 18.00 1.32 0.55
CA ARG A 228 17.48 0.20 -0.27
C ARG A 228 17.88 0.31 -1.72
#